data_AF-A0A3C2C778-F1
#
_entry.id   AF-A0A3C2C778-F1
#
_cell.length_a   1.000
_cell.length_b   1.000
_cell.length_c   1.000
_cell.angle_alpha   90.00
_cell.angle_beta   90.00
_cell.angle_gamma   90.00
#
_symmetry.space_group_name_H-M   'P 1'
#
loop_
_entity.id
_entity.type
_entity.pdbx_description
1 polymer ?
#
loop_
_entity_poly.entity_id
_entity_poly.type
_entity_poly.pdbx_seq_one_letter_code
_entity_poly.pdbx_strand_id
1 'polypeptide(L)'
;MSLLIERVTQDFSCLTPGEKIEFLKRITIVPPGEWIEVDSKLYFIPEGPPATEEEERVFEQANAEIEAGRGVTLDELKRGLRL
;
A
#
# COMPACT_ATOMS: atom_id res chain seq x y z
N MET A 1 18.51 -1.68 9.31
CA MET A 1 17.18 -1.04 9.39
C MET A 1 17.31 0.19 10.28
N SER A 2 16.48 1.23 10.12
CA SER A 2 16.56 2.41 11.01
C SER A 2 15.87 2.10 12.35
N LEU A 3 16.39 2.63 13.47
CA LEU A 3 15.81 2.46 14.80
C LEU A 3 14.33 2.91 14.88
N LEU A 4 13.95 3.88 14.05
CA LEU A 4 12.57 4.34 13.96
C LEU A 4 11.67 3.31 13.27
N ILE A 5 12.17 2.65 12.23
CA ILE A 5 11.41 1.60 11.53
C ILE A 5 11.19 0.41 12.46
N GLU A 6 12.23 -0.02 13.19
CA GLU A 6 12.12 -1.12 14.17
C GLU A 6 11.09 -0.81 15.26
N ARG A 7 11.11 0.41 15.80
CA ARG A 7 10.13 0.84 16.80
C ARG A 7 8.71 0.87 16.26
N VAL A 8 8.51 1.41 15.05
CA VAL A 8 7.18 1.43 14.40
C VAL A 8 6.69 0.01 14.11
N THR A 9 7.58 -0.90 13.68
CA THR A 9 7.22 -2.31 13.47
C THR A 9 6.78 -2.96 14.78
N GLN A 10 7.51 -2.74 15.87
CA GLN A 10 7.16 -3.27 17.18
C GLN A 10 5.83 -2.70 17.69
N ASP A 11 5.66 -1.37 17.63
CA ASP A 11 4.43 -0.68 18.05
C ASP A 11 3.23 -1.20 17.24
N PHE A 12 3.38 -1.35 15.92
CA PHE A 12 2.34 -1.90 15.05
C PHE A 12 2.02 -3.38 15.37
N SER A 13 3.02 -4.19 15.70
CA SER A 13 2.81 -5.62 16.00
C SER A 13 1.94 -5.84 17.25
N CYS A 14 2.04 -4.94 18.22
CA CYS A 14 1.30 -4.97 19.48
C CYS A 14 -0.17 -4.52 19.36
N LEU A 15 -0.55 -3.91 18.22
CA LEU A 15 -1.91 -3.46 17.98
C LEU A 15 -2.87 -4.65 17.79
N THR A 16 -4.10 -4.47 18.25
CA THR A 16 -5.22 -5.36 17.88
C THR A 16 -5.52 -5.25 16.39
N PRO A 17 -6.21 -6.24 15.79
CA PRO A 17 -6.61 -6.17 14.39
C PRO A 17 -7.37 -4.89 14.02
N GLY A 18 -8.32 -4.46 14.85
CA GLY A 18 -9.08 -3.23 14.61
C GLY A 18 -8.19 -1.99 14.61
N GLU A 19 -7.23 -1.91 15.53
CA GLU A 19 -6.27 -0.80 15.58
C GLU A 19 -5.29 -0.83 14.40
N LYS A 20 -4.87 -2.01 13.94
CA LYS A 20 -4.05 -2.16 12.72
C LYS A 20 -4.78 -1.65 11.49
N ILE A 21 -6.08 -1.97 11.37
CA ILE A 21 -6.92 -1.50 10.28
C ILE A 21 -7.06 0.02 10.30
N GLU A 22 -7.36 0.61 11.47
CA GLU A 22 -7.47 2.07 11.60
C GLU A 22 -6.15 2.80 11.34
N PHE A 23 -5.02 2.20 11.76
CA PHE A 23 -3.70 2.71 11.43
C PHE A 23 -3.49 2.71 9.92
N LEU A 24 -3.74 1.58 9.24
CA LEU A 24 -3.57 1.45 7.80
C LEU A 24 -4.43 2.46 7.04
N LYS A 25 -5.72 2.61 7.38
CA LYS A 25 -6.61 3.61 6.77
C LYS A 25 -6.08 5.04 6.82
N ARG A 26 -5.29 5.39 7.85
CA ARG A 26 -4.71 6.74 7.99
C ARG A 26 -3.43 6.94 7.19
N ILE A 27 -2.65 5.88 6.97
CA ILE A 27 -1.33 5.99 6.35
C ILE A 27 -1.30 5.56 4.88
N THR A 28 -2.25 4.73 4.45
CA THR A 28 -2.33 4.26 3.06
C THR A 28 -3.31 5.13 2.28
N ILE A 29 -2.84 5.74 1.19
CA ILE A 29 -3.71 6.36 0.19
C ILE A 29 -4.25 5.22 -0.67
N VAL A 30 -5.34 4.60 -0.22
CA VAL A 30 -6.03 3.55 -0.97
C VAL A 30 -7.33 4.09 -1.56
N PRO A 31 -7.79 3.53 -2.70
CA PRO A 31 -9.16 3.77 -3.18
C PRO A 31 -10.19 3.36 -2.10
N PRO A 32 -11.48 3.75 -2.25
CA PRO A 32 -12.54 3.23 -1.40
C PRO A 32 -12.49 1.69 -1.35
N GLY A 33 -12.73 1.08 -0.19
CA GLY A 33 -12.56 -0.35 0.02
C GLY A 33 -12.52 -0.76 1.48
N GLU A 34 -12.40 -2.05 1.72
CA GLU A 34 -12.43 -2.67 3.05
C GLU A 34 -11.13 -3.41 3.35
N TRP A 35 -10.61 -3.23 4.56
CA TRP A 35 -9.54 -4.08 5.10
C TRP A 35 -10.17 -5.22 5.88
N ILE A 36 -9.83 -6.46 5.53
CA ILE A 36 -10.25 -7.66 6.24
C ILE A 36 -9.05 -8.42 6.78
N GLU A 37 -9.22 -9.11 7.90
CA GLU A 37 -8.22 -10.03 8.44
C GLU A 37 -8.65 -11.48 8.17
N VAL A 38 -7.79 -12.25 7.50
CA VAL A 38 -7.97 -13.69 7.24
C VAL A 38 -6.67 -14.40 7.57
N ASP A 39 -6.72 -15.44 8.40
CA ASP A 39 -5.56 -16.22 8.84
C ASP A 39 -4.39 -15.35 9.38
N SER A 40 -4.74 -14.35 10.20
CA SER A 40 -3.79 -13.37 10.76
C SER A 40 -3.03 -12.55 9.71
N LYS A 41 -3.55 -12.47 8.48
CA LYS A 41 -3.07 -11.61 7.40
C LYS A 41 -4.12 -10.57 7.06
N LEU A 42 -3.68 -9.34 6.86
CA LEU A 42 -4.54 -8.23 6.44
C LEU A 42 -4.58 -8.18 4.91
N TYR A 43 -5.80 -8.20 4.37
CA TYR A 43 -6.08 -8.05 2.95
C TYR A 43 -6.88 -6.78 2.73
N PHE A 44 -6.57 -6.05 1.67
CA PHE A 44 -7.37 -4.92 1.22
C PHE A 44 -8.23 -5.35 0.03
N ILE A 45 -9.53 -5.16 0.15
CA ILE A 45 -10.52 -5.40 -0.90
C ILE A 45 -10.99 -4.03 -1.41
N PRO A 46 -10.55 -3.58 -2.60
CA PRO A 46 -11.05 -2.33 -3.17
C PRO A 46 -12.54 -2.42 -3.47
N GLU A 47 -13.26 -1.34 -3.24
CA GLU A 47 -14.65 -1.15 -3.65
C GLU A 47 -14.69 -0.80 -5.14
N GLY A 48 -15.50 -1.53 -5.91
CA GLY A 48 -15.66 -1.29 -7.35
C GLY A 48 -15.77 -2.57 -8.17
N PRO A 49 -15.92 -2.45 -9.50
CA PRO A 49 -15.79 -3.58 -10.39
C PRO A 49 -14.38 -4.18 -10.28
N PRO A 50 -14.21 -5.47 -10.56
CA PRO A 50 -12.87 -6.05 -10.67
C PRO A 50 -12.04 -5.24 -11.67
N ALA A 51 -10.73 -5.17 -11.41
CA ALA A 51 -9.80 -4.52 -12.33
C ALA A 51 -9.97 -5.12 -13.73
N THR A 52 -9.92 -4.26 -14.74
CA THR A 52 -9.87 -4.70 -16.13
C THR A 52 -8.51 -5.31 -16.45
N GLU A 53 -8.44 -6.14 -17.50
CA GLU A 53 -7.16 -6.70 -17.96
C GLU A 53 -6.12 -5.61 -18.29
N GLU A 54 -6.57 -4.45 -18.74
CA GLU A 54 -5.70 -3.30 -19.02
C GLU A 54 -5.11 -2.71 -17.73
N GLU A 55 -5.93 -2.49 -16.70
CA GLU A 55 -5.49 -1.99 -15.41
C GLU A 55 -4.54 -2.98 -14.71
N GLU A 56 -4.82 -4.28 -14.82
CA GLU A 56 -3.98 -5.33 -14.24
C GLU A 56 -2.60 -5.37 -14.91
N ARG A 57 -2.54 -5.22 -16.25
CA ARG A 57 -1.26 -5.11 -16.98
C ARG A 57 -0.47 -3.86 -16.61
N VAL A 58 -1.14 -2.72 -16.40
CA VAL A 58 -0.48 -1.48 -15.93
C VAL A 58 0.10 -1.69 -14.54
N PHE A 59 -0.64 -2.35 -13.64
CA PHE A 59 -0.17 -2.65 -12.29
C PHE A 59 1.04 -3.59 -12.30
N GLU A 60 1.00 -4.68 -13.08
CA GLU A 60 2.12 -5.60 -13.24
C GLU A 60 3.38 -4.90 -13.77
N GLN A 61 3.23 -4.05 -14.78
CA GLN A 61 4.35 -3.29 -15.34
C GLN A 61 4.96 -2.33 -14.31
N ALA A 62 4.12 -1.62 -13.56
CA ALA A 62 4.58 -0.72 -12.50
C ALA A 62 5.33 -1.47 -11.39
N ASN A 63 4.83 -2.62 -10.96
CA ASN A 63 5.53 -3.47 -9.99
C ASN A 63 6.86 -3.98 -10.52
N ALA A 64 6.93 -4.43 -11.78
CA ALA A 64 8.17 -4.89 -12.39
C ALA A 64 9.23 -3.75 -12.46
N GLU A 65 8.81 -2.51 -12.68
CA GLU A 65 9.71 -1.35 -12.64
C GLU A 65 10.22 -1.04 -11.22
N ILE A 66 9.36 -1.17 -10.21
CA ILE A 66 9.75 -1.03 -8.80
C ILE A 66 10.73 -2.13 -8.39
N GLU A 67 10.44 -3.39 -8.70
CA GLU A 67 11.31 -4.54 -8.41
C GLU A 67 12.66 -4.44 -9.11
N ALA A 68 12.67 -3.89 -10.32
CA ALA A 68 13.91 -3.62 -11.06
C ALA A 68 14.66 -2.37 -10.58
N GLY A 69 14.21 -1.72 -9.50
CA GLY A 69 14.85 -0.54 -8.92
C GLY A 69 14.72 0.72 -9.78
N ARG A 70 13.79 0.75 -10.73
CA ARG A 70 13.50 1.89 -11.61
C ARG A 70 12.31 2.74 -11.13
N GLY A 71 11.76 2.43 -9.96
CA GLY A 71 10.73 3.24 -9.33
C GLY A 71 11.21 4.67 -9.10
N VAL A 72 10.38 5.65 -9.47
CA VAL A 72 10.62 7.07 -9.16
C VAL A 72 10.00 7.42 -7.81
N THR A 73 10.64 8.34 -7.08
CA THR A 73 10.08 8.87 -5.83
C THR A 73 8.81 9.66 -6.09
N LEU A 74 7.93 9.77 -5.08
CA LEU A 74 6.70 10.57 -5.18
C LEU A 74 6.99 12.03 -5.56
N ASP A 75 8.12 12.58 -5.12
CA ASP A 75 8.55 13.94 -5.47
C ASP A 75 9.02 14.06 -6.93
N GLU A 76 9.66 13.03 -7.46
CA GLU A 76 10.04 12.97 -8.89
C GLU A 76 8.81 12.82 -9.77
N LEU A 77 7.84 11.99 -9.36
CA LEU A 77 6.57 11.83 -10.05
C LEU A 77 5.79 13.15 -10.09
N LYS A 78 5.67 13.84 -8.95
CA LYS A 78 5.00 15.16 -8.84
C LYS A 78 5.66 16.21 -9.74
N ARG A 79 7.00 16.25 -9.79
CA ARG A 79 7.72 17.16 -10.70
C ARG A 79 7.46 16.84 -12.18
N GLY A 80 7.38 15.56 -12.54
CA GLY A 80 7.10 15.12 -13.91
C GLY A 80 5.68 15.46 -14.38
N LEU A 81 4.70 15.38 -13.48
CA LEU A 81 3.29 15.64 -13.78
C LEU A 81 2.93 17.14 -13.82
N ARG A 82 3.84 18.06 -13.45
CA ARG A 82 3.57 19.50 -13.29
C ARG A 82 2.28 19.77 -12.49
N LEU A 83 2.11 19.04 -11.38
CA LEU A 83 1.10 19.32 -10.35
C LEU A 83 1.67 20.28 -9.30
#